data_AF-A0A2X3D586-F1
#
_entry.id   AF-A0A2X3D586-F1
#
_cell.length_a   1.000
_cell.length_b   1.000
_cell.length_c   1.000
_cell.angle_alpha   90.00
_cell.angle_beta   90.00
_cell.angle_gamma   90.00
#
_symmetry.space_group_name_H-M   'P 1'
#
loop_
_entity.id
_entity.type
_entity.pdbx_description
1 polymer ?
#
loop_
_entity_poly.entity_id
_entity_poly.type
_entity_poly.pdbx_seq_one_letter_code
_entity_poly.pdbx_strand_id
1 'polypeptide(L)'
;MQEWYHGTNVYFDNWSLSETTSVYKRELVPHSFISFSIDDELLKGAGEGRCKIQINEDARIANLLEDSFFSKELWKKVSSHPFGAMHIASGSLSEWERFCFTGQILRPYFIVNERLSQWGRKLNSLPDKTILDEFFKDMVQQNFVRHWIEFFMRTVRSMGVDGVICNEYTNYSNKGPRTSLNLYIFDVGKITPPVWLQIPDSQKANNERDFYERDDIKRVIKKCMNTLTRLVIRTYKNFRFLFYIHRCTYGKIQEVFPSPFFCKTFFLI
;
A
#
# COMPACT_ATOMS: atom_id res chain seq x y z
N MET A 1 15.02 13.50 -19.15
CA MET A 1 14.12 13.54 -17.98
C MET A 1 13.37 12.23 -17.95
N GLN A 2 13.31 11.53 -16.81
CA GLN A 2 12.63 10.23 -16.69
C GLN A 2 11.11 10.43 -16.75
N GLU A 3 10.42 9.65 -17.58
CA GLU A 3 8.97 9.65 -17.65
C GLU A 3 8.37 8.70 -16.61
N TRP A 4 7.24 9.09 -16.03
CA TRP A 4 6.53 8.34 -15.00
C TRP A 4 5.13 8.01 -15.48
N TYR A 5 4.71 6.76 -15.27
CA TYR A 5 3.48 6.24 -15.83
C TYR A 5 2.54 5.74 -14.75
N HIS A 6 1.25 5.84 -15.04
CA HIS A 6 0.17 5.34 -14.21
C HIS A 6 -0.69 4.37 -15.03
N GLY A 7 -1.12 3.30 -14.40
CA GLY A 7 -1.95 2.26 -15.01
C GLY A 7 -3.30 2.16 -14.35
N THR A 8 -4.38 2.13 -15.11
CA THR A 8 -5.73 2.11 -14.53
C THR A 8 -6.76 1.60 -15.53
N ASN A 9 -7.90 1.13 -15.04
CA ASN A 9 -9.05 0.80 -15.88
C ASN A 9 -10.06 1.97 -15.98
N VAL A 10 -9.77 3.12 -15.36
CA VAL A 10 -10.70 4.25 -15.27
C VAL A 10 -10.12 5.45 -15.99
N TYR A 11 -10.86 5.98 -16.96
CA TYR A 11 -10.53 7.26 -17.59
C TYR A 11 -10.84 8.43 -16.65
N PHE A 12 -9.96 9.43 -16.63
CA PHE A 12 -10.15 10.69 -15.91
C PHE A 12 -9.34 11.81 -16.57
N ASP A 13 -9.84 13.04 -16.44
CA ASP A 13 -9.17 14.24 -16.99
C ASP A 13 -8.23 14.90 -15.98
N ASN A 14 -8.42 14.63 -14.68
CA ASN A 14 -7.64 15.23 -13.60
C ASN A 14 -7.36 14.23 -12.49
N TRP A 15 -6.20 14.41 -11.85
CA TRP A 15 -5.80 13.67 -10.65
C TRP A 15 -6.63 14.09 -9.44
N SER A 16 -6.97 13.14 -8.57
CA SER A 16 -7.70 13.42 -7.34
C SER A 16 -7.25 12.50 -6.20
N LEU A 17 -7.07 13.09 -5.02
CA LEU A 17 -6.81 12.37 -3.77
C LEU A 17 -8.07 12.20 -2.90
N SER A 18 -9.12 12.98 -3.15
CA SER A 18 -10.35 12.99 -2.34
C SER A 18 -11.34 11.88 -2.71
N GLU A 19 -11.21 11.32 -3.91
CA GLU A 19 -12.14 10.30 -4.47
C GLU A 19 -11.43 8.98 -4.77
N THR A 20 -10.33 8.69 -4.07
CA THR A 20 -9.48 7.54 -4.41
C THR A 20 -10.12 6.18 -4.10
N THR A 21 -11.30 6.14 -3.45
CA THR A 21 -12.11 4.91 -3.38
C THR A 21 -12.95 4.78 -4.63
N SER A 22 -12.39 4.12 -5.64
CA SER A 22 -13.15 3.74 -6.83
C SER A 22 -14.33 2.85 -6.46
N VAL A 23 -15.39 2.85 -7.29
CA VAL A 23 -16.52 1.92 -7.15
C VAL A 23 -16.04 0.46 -7.08
N TYR A 24 -14.89 0.20 -7.70
CA TYR A 24 -14.27 -1.12 -7.84
C TYR A 24 -13.55 -1.62 -6.58
N LYS A 25 -13.25 -0.78 -5.58
CA LYS A 25 -12.52 -1.23 -4.36
C LYS A 25 -12.90 -0.42 -3.11
N ARG A 26 -14.20 -0.12 -2.93
CA ARG A 26 -14.71 0.70 -1.80
C ARG A 26 -14.39 0.12 -0.42
N GLU A 27 -14.15 -1.18 -0.36
CA GLU A 27 -13.77 -1.91 0.83
C GLU A 27 -12.32 -1.68 1.26
N LEU A 28 -11.49 -1.11 0.38
CA LEU A 28 -10.09 -0.83 0.65
C LEU A 28 -9.91 0.60 1.16
N VAL A 29 -8.99 0.76 2.11
CA VAL A 29 -8.59 2.09 2.59
C VAL A 29 -8.02 2.89 1.41
N PRO A 30 -8.52 4.12 1.15
CA PRO A 30 -8.01 4.99 0.11
C PRO A 30 -6.55 5.36 0.37
N HIS A 31 -5.80 5.53 -0.71
CA HIS A 31 -4.45 6.07 -0.62
C HIS A 31 -4.47 7.60 -0.54
N SER A 32 -3.56 8.16 0.24
CA SER A 32 -3.34 9.61 0.36
C SER A 32 -2.27 10.14 -0.61
N PHE A 33 -2.00 9.36 -1.66
CA PHE A 33 -1.02 9.61 -2.70
C PHE A 33 -1.42 8.93 -4.02
N ILE A 34 -0.78 9.34 -5.11
CA ILE A 34 -0.88 8.69 -6.43
C ILE A 34 0.46 8.01 -6.72
N SER A 35 0.40 6.75 -7.12
CA SER A 35 1.57 5.96 -7.49
C SER A 35 1.80 5.99 -8.99
N PHE A 36 3.07 6.07 -9.35
CA PHE A 36 3.58 5.98 -10.71
C PHE A 36 4.73 4.99 -10.74
N SER A 37 4.90 4.32 -11.88
CA SER A 37 5.98 3.37 -12.11
C SER A 37 6.61 3.62 -13.47
N ILE A 38 7.87 3.22 -13.60
CA ILE A 38 8.52 3.07 -14.91
C ILE A 38 8.49 1.63 -15.42
N ASP A 39 7.89 0.72 -14.65
CA ASP A 39 7.95 -0.69 -14.92
C ASP A 39 6.69 -1.19 -15.62
N ASP A 40 6.82 -1.51 -16.91
CA ASP A 40 5.72 -1.97 -17.75
C ASP A 40 4.97 -3.18 -17.21
N GLU A 41 5.64 -4.11 -16.52
CA GLU A 41 4.94 -5.27 -15.94
C GLU A 41 4.10 -4.85 -14.72
N LEU A 42 4.58 -3.89 -13.92
CA LEU A 42 3.77 -3.29 -12.86
C LEU A 42 2.61 -2.49 -13.45
N LEU A 43 2.83 -1.75 -14.53
CA LEU A 43 1.75 -1.02 -15.16
C LEU A 43 0.70 -2.00 -15.72
N LYS A 44 1.13 -3.08 -16.39
CA LYS A 44 0.27 -4.06 -17.09
C LYS A 44 -0.88 -4.59 -16.28
N GLY A 45 -0.64 -5.14 -15.11
CA GLY A 45 -1.78 -5.71 -14.39
C GLY A 45 -2.58 -4.68 -13.60
N ALA A 46 -2.13 -3.42 -13.53
CA ALA A 46 -2.88 -2.39 -12.84
C ALA A 46 -4.09 -1.87 -13.58
N GLY A 47 -4.03 -2.02 -14.88
CA GLY A 47 -5.12 -1.72 -15.77
C GLY A 47 -4.63 -1.69 -17.20
N GLU A 48 -5.58 -1.70 -18.11
CA GLU A 48 -5.29 -1.62 -19.55
C GLU A 48 -5.01 -0.18 -19.99
N GLY A 49 -5.52 0.80 -19.25
CA GLY A 49 -5.23 2.21 -19.49
C GLY A 49 -3.82 2.61 -19.06
N ARG A 50 -3.25 3.57 -19.79
CA ARG A 50 -1.93 4.16 -19.54
C ARG A 50 -2.00 5.66 -19.68
N CYS A 51 -1.51 6.37 -18.68
CA CYS A 51 -1.20 7.78 -18.78
C CYS A 51 0.18 8.06 -18.20
N LYS A 52 0.76 9.18 -18.60
CA LYS A 52 2.03 9.68 -18.08
C LYS A 52 1.89 11.07 -17.49
N ILE A 53 2.87 11.44 -16.68
CA ILE A 53 2.98 12.77 -16.07
C ILE A 53 4.36 13.37 -16.31
N GLN A 54 4.43 14.69 -16.18
CA GLN A 54 5.67 15.40 -15.90
C GLN A 54 5.60 15.94 -14.47
N ILE A 55 6.75 15.98 -13.82
CA ILE A 55 6.91 16.58 -12.49
C ILE A 55 7.25 18.06 -12.69
N ASN A 56 6.57 18.94 -11.96
CA ASN A 56 6.85 20.38 -12.02
C ASN A 56 8.23 20.67 -11.42
N GLU A 57 8.92 21.69 -11.94
CA GLU A 57 10.30 22.03 -11.50
C GLU A 57 10.38 22.46 -10.03
N ASP A 58 9.27 22.97 -9.47
CA ASP A 58 9.15 23.40 -8.08
C ASP A 58 8.70 22.28 -7.12
N ALA A 59 8.60 21.04 -7.61
CA ALA A 59 8.23 19.88 -6.80
C ALA A 59 9.41 19.39 -5.96
N ARG A 60 9.16 19.18 -4.67
CA ARG A 60 10.13 18.61 -3.74
C ARG A 60 9.98 17.10 -3.67
N ILE A 61 10.77 16.37 -4.46
CA ILE A 61 10.74 14.91 -4.49
C ILE A 61 11.93 14.34 -3.71
N ALA A 62 11.66 13.58 -2.64
CA ALA A 62 12.71 12.84 -1.94
C ALA A 62 13.01 11.53 -2.67
N ASN A 63 14.28 11.21 -2.91
CA ASN A 63 14.67 9.91 -3.43
C ASN A 63 15.29 9.06 -2.33
N LEU A 64 14.58 8.05 -1.82
CA LEU A 64 15.08 7.21 -0.72
C LEU A 64 16.30 6.36 -1.10
N LEU A 65 16.59 6.23 -2.39
CA LEU A 65 17.75 5.49 -2.89
C LEU A 65 19.03 6.33 -2.92
N GLU A 66 18.91 7.65 -2.92
CA GLU A 66 20.03 8.60 -3.11
C GLU A 66 20.18 9.57 -1.94
N ASP A 67 19.08 9.97 -1.31
CA ASP A 67 19.06 10.92 -0.20
C ASP A 67 19.20 10.20 1.16
N SER A 68 20.44 9.86 1.49
CA SER A 68 20.79 9.20 2.76
C SER A 68 20.40 10.02 3.98
N PHE A 69 20.44 11.36 3.89
CA PHE A 69 20.07 12.23 5.00
C PHE A 69 18.56 12.16 5.26
N PHE A 70 17.74 12.34 4.21
CA PHE A 70 16.29 12.22 4.32
C PHE A 70 15.89 10.82 4.78
N SER A 71 16.49 9.78 4.21
CA SER A 71 16.23 8.38 4.59
C SER A 71 16.52 8.13 6.07
N LYS A 72 17.64 8.65 6.60
CA LYS A 72 17.99 8.55 8.02
C LYS A 72 17.02 9.30 8.94
N GLU A 73 16.58 10.49 8.57
CA GLU A 73 15.58 11.24 9.34
C GLU A 73 14.21 10.57 9.31
N LEU A 74 13.82 10.01 8.16
CA LEU A 74 12.61 9.21 8.02
C LEU A 74 12.68 7.96 8.89
N TRP A 75 13.81 7.25 8.88
CA TRP A 75 14.05 6.09 9.76
C TRP A 75 13.86 6.46 11.24
N LYS A 76 14.43 7.57 11.71
CA LYS A 76 14.23 8.03 13.11
C LYS A 76 12.76 8.32 13.41
N LYS A 77 12.03 8.97 12.51
CA LYS A 77 10.59 9.26 12.68
C LYS A 77 9.75 7.97 12.70
N VAL A 78 10.01 7.04 11.80
CA VAL A 78 9.28 5.77 11.73
C VAL A 78 9.60 4.87 12.92
N SER A 79 10.88 4.70 13.25
CA SER A 79 11.33 3.86 14.37
C SER A 79 10.90 4.37 15.74
N SER A 80 10.71 5.69 15.91
CA SER A 80 10.20 6.27 17.16
C SER A 80 8.69 6.13 17.33
N HIS A 81 7.94 5.87 16.25
CA HIS A 81 6.51 5.63 16.32
C HIS A 81 6.21 4.17 16.72
N PRO A 82 5.30 3.88 17.68
CA PRO A 82 5.06 2.51 18.14
C PRO A 82 4.70 1.51 17.05
N PHE A 83 3.91 1.94 16.05
CA PHE A 83 3.58 1.10 14.90
C PHE A 83 4.76 0.89 13.95
N GLY A 84 5.60 1.91 13.75
CA GLY A 84 6.78 1.82 12.91
C GLY A 84 7.90 1.00 13.56
N ALA A 85 8.07 1.10 14.87
CA ALA A 85 9.00 0.30 15.66
C ALA A 85 8.76 -1.22 15.56
N MET A 86 7.53 -1.64 15.20
CA MET A 86 7.23 -3.05 14.98
C MET A 86 7.82 -3.59 13.67
N HIS A 87 8.18 -2.72 12.72
CA HIS A 87 8.73 -3.13 11.43
C HIS A 87 10.19 -3.55 11.57
N ILE A 88 10.58 -4.65 10.93
CA ILE A 88 11.94 -5.20 11.04
C ILE A 88 12.99 -4.18 10.62
N ALA A 89 12.74 -3.46 9.53
CA ALA A 89 13.63 -2.40 9.04
C ALA A 89 13.88 -1.25 10.05
N SER A 90 13.06 -1.11 11.10
CA SER A 90 13.26 -0.10 12.13
C SER A 90 14.35 -0.48 13.13
N GLY A 91 14.80 -1.74 13.17
CA GLY A 91 15.80 -2.23 14.12
C GLY A 91 17.20 -1.63 13.94
N SER A 92 17.57 -1.26 12.71
CA SER A 92 18.85 -0.60 12.42
C SER A 92 18.76 0.23 11.13
N LEU A 93 19.60 1.27 11.01
CA LEU A 93 19.67 2.07 9.79
C LEU A 93 20.12 1.23 8.58
N SER A 94 21.01 0.25 8.78
CA SER A 94 21.46 -0.63 7.68
C SER A 94 20.32 -1.51 7.15
N GLU A 95 19.48 -2.06 8.02
CA GLU A 95 18.28 -2.79 7.57
C GLU A 95 17.28 -1.85 6.91
N TRP A 96 17.08 -0.65 7.46
CA TRP A 96 16.23 0.37 6.85
C TRP A 96 16.62 0.67 5.41
N GLU A 97 17.89 1.01 5.18
CA GLU A 97 18.42 1.32 3.85
C GLU A 97 18.30 0.13 2.91
N ARG A 98 18.59 -1.09 3.39
CA ARG A 98 18.39 -2.31 2.61
C ARG A 98 16.94 -2.48 2.18
N PHE A 99 15.98 -2.29 3.07
CA PHE A 99 14.55 -2.42 2.76
C PHE A 99 14.04 -1.31 1.84
N CYS A 100 14.55 -0.09 1.96
CA CYS A 100 14.26 1.00 1.03
C CYS A 100 14.81 0.65 -0.37
N PHE A 101 16.03 0.13 -0.44
CA PHE A 101 16.66 -0.29 -1.68
C PHE A 101 15.95 -1.46 -2.35
N THR A 102 15.51 -2.48 -1.61
CA THR A 102 14.80 -3.64 -2.20
C THR A 102 13.32 -3.37 -2.47
N GLY A 103 12.78 -2.27 -1.95
CA GLY A 103 11.35 -1.97 -1.97
C GLY A 103 10.52 -2.80 -1.00
N GLN A 104 11.17 -3.59 -0.14
CA GLN A 104 10.51 -4.34 0.92
C GLN A 104 10.00 -3.42 2.04
N ILE A 105 10.44 -2.16 2.10
CA ILE A 105 9.97 -1.19 3.10
C ILE A 105 8.46 -0.94 3.04
N LEU A 106 7.83 -1.16 1.88
CA LEU A 106 6.38 -1.03 1.70
C LEU A 106 5.60 -2.30 2.03
N ARG A 107 6.28 -3.39 2.41
CA ARG A 107 5.66 -4.66 2.82
C ARG A 107 5.63 -4.72 4.35
N PRO A 108 4.58 -5.28 4.98
CA PRO A 108 4.43 -5.29 6.44
C PRO A 108 5.29 -6.39 7.10
N TYR A 109 6.62 -6.29 6.96
CA TYR A 109 7.57 -7.19 7.61
C TYR A 109 7.71 -6.82 9.09
N PHE A 110 6.77 -7.29 9.91
CA PHE A 110 6.72 -6.99 11.34
C PHE A 110 7.39 -8.05 12.20
N ILE A 111 7.97 -7.62 13.31
CA ILE A 111 8.44 -8.49 14.39
C ILE A 111 7.21 -9.21 14.97
N VAL A 112 7.18 -10.53 14.81
CA VAL A 112 6.04 -11.35 15.24
C VAL A 112 6.00 -11.42 16.76
N ASN A 113 4.98 -10.82 17.36
CA ASN A 113 4.63 -11.01 18.76
C ASN A 113 3.42 -11.94 18.92
N GLU A 114 3.09 -12.28 20.16
CA GLU A 114 1.98 -13.20 20.45
C GLU A 114 0.64 -12.70 19.90
N ARG A 115 0.39 -11.38 19.98
CA ARG A 115 -0.87 -10.79 19.47
C ARG A 115 -0.98 -10.90 17.95
N LEU A 116 0.11 -10.63 17.23
CA LEU A 116 0.15 -10.76 15.77
C LEU A 116 0.00 -12.23 15.35
N SER A 117 0.65 -13.14 16.08
CA SER A 117 0.48 -14.59 15.90
C SER A 117 -0.96 -15.05 16.12
N GLN A 118 -1.59 -14.59 17.21
CA GLN A 118 -3.00 -14.90 17.50
C GLN A 118 -3.92 -14.36 16.40
N TRP A 119 -3.62 -13.18 15.86
CA TRP A 119 -4.40 -12.59 14.78
C TRP A 119 -4.24 -13.37 13.48
N GLY A 120 -3.01 -13.76 13.10
CA GLY A 120 -2.77 -14.64 11.95
C GLY A 120 -3.50 -15.98 12.08
N ARG A 121 -3.47 -16.60 13.26
CA ARG A 121 -4.25 -17.82 13.55
C ARG A 121 -5.75 -17.60 13.39
N LYS A 122 -6.30 -16.50 13.90
CA LYS A 122 -7.72 -16.16 13.76
C LYS A 122 -8.12 -15.99 12.29
N LEU A 123 -7.32 -15.25 11.52
CA LEU A 123 -7.59 -15.05 10.09
C LEU A 123 -7.52 -16.38 9.33
N ASN A 124 -6.49 -17.20 9.58
CA ASN A 124 -6.34 -18.50 8.93
C ASN A 124 -7.42 -19.51 9.35
N SER A 125 -7.98 -19.37 10.54
CA SER A 125 -9.09 -20.22 11.03
C SER A 125 -10.45 -19.87 10.43
N LEU A 126 -10.58 -18.73 9.73
CA LEU A 126 -11.81 -18.43 9.02
C LEU A 126 -12.01 -19.46 7.90
N PRO A 127 -13.25 -19.89 7.63
CA PRO A 127 -13.53 -20.84 6.55
C PRO A 127 -13.13 -20.25 5.19
N ASP A 128 -12.70 -21.10 4.25
CA ASP A 128 -12.58 -20.80 2.81
C ASP A 128 -13.59 -21.66 2.05
N LYS A 129 -14.86 -21.59 2.47
CA LYS A 129 -15.89 -22.48 1.94
C LYS A 129 -16.63 -21.85 0.76
N THR A 130 -16.56 -20.53 0.65
CA THR A 130 -17.27 -19.75 -0.36
C THR A 130 -16.37 -18.68 -0.93
N ILE A 131 -16.67 -18.25 -2.16
CA ILE A 131 -16.01 -17.11 -2.81
C ILE A 131 -16.09 -15.82 -1.96
N LEU A 132 -17.13 -15.70 -1.11
CA LEU A 132 -17.30 -14.56 -0.21
C LEU A 132 -16.34 -14.61 0.99
N ASP A 133 -15.98 -15.81 1.45
CA ASP A 133 -15.02 -15.95 2.55
C ASP A 133 -13.58 -15.68 2.06
N GLU A 134 -13.24 -16.15 0.85
CA GLU A 134 -11.97 -15.84 0.19
C GLU A 134 -11.84 -14.33 -0.03
N PHE A 135 -12.87 -13.70 -0.61
CA PHE A 135 -12.94 -12.25 -0.78
C PHE A 135 -12.77 -11.50 0.54
N PHE A 136 -13.39 -11.99 1.63
CA PHE A 136 -13.23 -11.38 2.95
C PHE A 136 -11.78 -11.43 3.45
N LYS A 137 -11.14 -12.60 3.36
CA LYS A 137 -9.74 -12.76 3.79
C LYS A 137 -8.82 -11.84 2.99
N ASP A 138 -8.95 -11.84 1.67
CA ASP A 138 -8.14 -11.02 0.77
C ASP A 138 -8.29 -9.54 1.06
N MET A 139 -9.50 -9.07 1.31
CA MET A 139 -9.74 -7.66 1.63
C MET A 139 -9.15 -7.28 3.01
N VAL A 140 -9.28 -8.11 4.05
CA VAL A 140 -8.66 -7.84 5.36
C VAL A 140 -7.15 -7.73 5.24
N GLN A 141 -6.58 -8.66 4.48
CA GLN A 141 -5.17 -8.73 4.15
C GLN A 141 -4.67 -7.49 3.39
N GLN A 142 -5.34 -7.12 2.31
CA GLN A 142 -5.00 -5.92 1.53
C GLN A 142 -5.10 -4.65 2.37
N ASN A 143 -6.14 -4.52 3.20
CA ASN A 143 -6.27 -3.36 4.09
C ASN A 143 -5.14 -3.28 5.12
N PHE A 144 -4.66 -4.40 5.64
CA PHE A 144 -3.53 -4.38 6.57
C PHE A 144 -2.24 -3.87 5.90
N VAL A 145 -1.94 -4.34 4.69
CA VAL A 145 -0.81 -3.84 3.88
C VAL A 145 -0.98 -2.35 3.59
N ARG A 146 -2.18 -1.92 3.17
CA ARG A 146 -2.50 -0.51 2.90
C ARG A 146 -2.32 0.38 4.12
N HIS A 147 -2.68 -0.08 5.31
CA HIS A 147 -2.45 0.69 6.55
C HIS A 147 -0.96 0.94 6.81
N TRP A 148 -0.11 -0.06 6.56
CA TRP A 148 1.34 0.11 6.67
C TRP A 148 1.87 1.14 5.66
N ILE A 149 1.49 0.99 4.39
CA ILE A 149 1.89 1.92 3.33
C ILE A 149 1.40 3.34 3.63
N GLU A 150 0.15 3.51 4.04
CA GLU A 150 -0.40 4.82 4.43
C GLU A 150 0.35 5.43 5.60
N PHE A 151 0.67 4.65 6.64
CA PHE A 151 1.48 5.14 7.75
C PHE A 151 2.86 5.62 7.27
N PHE A 152 3.53 4.83 6.45
CA PHE A 152 4.83 5.18 5.88
C PHE A 152 4.74 6.46 5.04
N MET A 153 3.83 6.50 4.07
CA MET A 153 3.65 7.62 3.14
C MET A 153 3.23 8.91 3.84
N ARG A 154 2.35 8.83 4.85
CA ARG A 154 2.01 10.01 5.67
C ARG A 154 3.20 10.51 6.48
N THR A 155 4.05 9.61 6.97
CA THR A 155 5.28 10.00 7.67
C THR A 155 6.23 10.72 6.72
N VAL A 156 6.42 10.22 5.50
CA VAL A 156 7.19 10.90 4.45
C VAL A 156 6.61 12.28 4.14
N ARG A 157 5.30 12.37 3.84
CA ARG A 157 4.61 13.64 3.58
C ARG A 157 4.79 14.65 4.71
N SER A 158 4.76 14.19 5.97
CA SER A 158 4.97 15.05 7.15
C SER A 158 6.38 15.67 7.24
N MET A 159 7.33 15.21 6.42
CA MET A 159 8.67 15.80 6.28
C MET A 159 8.69 16.96 5.27
N GLY A 160 7.54 17.34 4.71
CA GLY A 160 7.38 18.52 3.87
C GLY A 160 7.84 18.32 2.43
N VAL A 161 7.71 17.11 1.90
CA VAL A 161 7.97 16.77 0.49
C VAL A 161 6.67 16.55 -0.25
N ASP A 162 6.68 16.80 -1.55
CA ASP A 162 5.53 16.68 -2.45
C ASP A 162 5.40 15.26 -3.02
N GLY A 163 6.49 14.51 -3.00
CA GLY A 163 6.51 13.11 -3.39
C GLY A 163 7.76 12.39 -2.93
N VAL A 164 7.78 11.09 -3.16
CA VAL A 164 8.90 10.22 -2.84
C VAL A 164 9.14 9.19 -3.92
N ILE A 165 10.40 8.99 -4.28
CA ILE A 165 10.86 7.89 -5.09
C ILE A 165 11.34 6.80 -4.15
N CYS A 166 10.75 5.62 -4.27
CA CYS A 166 11.26 4.43 -3.61
C CYS A 166 10.92 3.20 -4.43
N ASN A 167 11.66 2.13 -4.16
CA ASN A 167 11.39 0.87 -4.80
C ASN A 167 10.15 0.20 -4.21
N GLU A 168 9.49 -0.62 -5.01
CA GLU A 168 8.46 -1.56 -4.59
C GLU A 168 8.90 -2.98 -4.91
N TYR A 169 8.81 -3.86 -3.92
CA TYR A 169 9.06 -5.28 -4.09
C TYR A 169 7.80 -6.02 -4.51
N THR A 170 7.85 -6.85 -5.55
CA THR A 170 6.77 -7.76 -5.95
C THR A 170 7.27 -9.20 -6.06
N ASN A 171 6.49 -10.16 -5.55
CA ASN A 171 6.78 -11.59 -5.64
C ASN A 171 6.27 -12.25 -6.93
N TYR A 172 5.42 -11.55 -7.69
CA TYR A 172 4.52 -12.16 -8.67
C TYR A 172 4.79 -11.69 -10.10
N SER A 173 6.02 -11.25 -10.39
CA SER A 173 6.40 -11.06 -11.78
C SER A 173 6.51 -12.42 -12.48
N ASN A 174 6.36 -12.43 -13.80
CA ASN A 174 6.56 -13.63 -14.61
C ASN A 174 7.97 -14.23 -14.46
N LYS A 175 8.90 -13.50 -13.81
CA LYS A 175 10.29 -13.87 -13.58
C LYS A 175 10.63 -14.07 -12.09
N GLY A 176 9.62 -14.18 -11.22
CA GLY A 176 9.78 -14.35 -9.77
C GLY A 176 9.88 -13.02 -9.00
N PRO A 177 10.48 -13.03 -7.80
CA PRO A 177 10.60 -11.83 -6.99
C PRO A 177 11.47 -10.77 -7.65
N ARG A 178 11.00 -9.52 -7.66
CA ARG A 178 11.74 -8.39 -8.24
C ARG A 178 11.40 -7.07 -7.56
N THR A 179 12.21 -6.08 -7.88
CA THR A 179 12.10 -4.71 -7.37
C THR A 179 11.86 -3.76 -8.55
N SER A 180 10.93 -2.83 -8.39
CA SER A 180 10.58 -1.84 -9.42
C SER A 180 10.64 -0.45 -8.83
N LEU A 181 11.16 0.52 -9.59
CA LEU A 181 11.26 1.91 -9.17
C LEU A 181 9.90 2.62 -9.32
N ASN A 182 9.41 3.19 -8.22
CA ASN A 182 8.12 3.88 -8.17
C ASN A 182 8.27 5.30 -7.62
N LEU A 183 7.34 6.15 -8.03
CA LEU A 183 7.15 7.51 -7.56
C LEU A 183 5.77 7.60 -6.91
N TYR A 184 5.71 8.21 -5.73
CA TYR A 184 4.47 8.42 -5.00
C TYR A 184 4.29 9.92 -4.77
N ILE A 185 3.22 10.50 -5.30
CA ILE A 185 2.92 11.94 -5.25
C ILE A 185 1.83 12.22 -4.22
N PHE A 186 2.11 13.15 -3.31
CA PHE A 186 1.21 13.60 -2.23
C PHE A 186 0.46 14.88 -2.58
N ASP A 187 0.99 15.67 -3.52
CA ASP A 187 0.38 16.90 -4.01
C ASP A 187 0.23 16.84 -5.54
N VAL A 188 -1.01 16.69 -5.99
CA VAL A 188 -1.34 16.59 -7.42
C VAL A 188 -1.08 17.90 -8.17
N GLY A 189 -0.98 19.04 -7.47
CA GLY A 189 -0.60 20.32 -8.07
C GLY A 189 0.86 20.38 -8.51
N LYS A 190 1.67 19.37 -8.15
CA LYS A 190 3.10 19.27 -8.46
C LYS A 190 3.42 18.39 -9.66
N ILE A 191 2.38 17.92 -10.35
CA ILE A 191 2.47 17.14 -11.57
C ILE A 191 1.52 17.70 -12.63
N THR A 192 1.79 17.41 -13.88
CA THR A 192 0.87 17.75 -14.97
C THR A 192 -0.41 16.91 -14.90
N PRO A 193 -1.51 17.39 -15.52
CA PRO A 193 -2.65 16.55 -15.83
C PRO A 193 -2.24 15.24 -16.56
N PRO A 194 -3.06 14.17 -16.47
CA PRO A 194 -2.76 12.91 -17.12
C PRO A 194 -2.67 13.08 -18.64
N VAL A 195 -1.56 12.65 -19.23
CA VAL A 195 -1.41 12.52 -20.68
C VAL A 195 -1.66 11.07 -21.05
N TRP A 196 -2.85 10.78 -21.58
CA TRP A 196 -3.27 9.42 -21.94
C TRP A 196 -2.51 8.90 -23.16
N LEU A 197 -1.89 7.74 -23.00
CA LEU A 197 -1.20 6.97 -24.03
C LEU A 197 -2.08 5.82 -24.53
N GLN A 198 -2.91 5.27 -23.63
CA GLN A 198 -3.87 4.23 -23.91
C GLN A 198 -5.11 4.46 -23.05
N ILE A 199 -6.25 4.72 -23.67
CA ILE A 199 -7.53 4.88 -22.96
C ILE A 199 -8.06 3.48 -22.61
N PRO A 200 -8.50 3.22 -21.36
CA PRO A 200 -9.04 1.92 -20.97
C PRO A 200 -10.40 1.62 -21.62
N ASP A 201 -10.71 0.34 -21.81
CA ASP A 201 -12.02 -0.08 -22.30
C ASP A 201 -13.11 0.13 -21.24
N SER A 202 -14.03 1.03 -21.54
CA SER A 202 -15.19 1.33 -20.70
C SER A 202 -16.07 0.12 -20.40
N GLN A 203 -16.16 -0.89 -21.28
CA GLN A 203 -16.97 -2.08 -21.02
C GLN A 203 -16.40 -2.93 -19.89
N LYS A 204 -15.08 -3.11 -19.86
CA LYS A 204 -14.39 -3.85 -18.80
C LYS A 204 -14.56 -3.15 -17.46
N ALA A 205 -14.41 -1.83 -17.44
CA ALA A 205 -14.69 -1.02 -16.27
C ALA A 205 -16.16 -1.21 -15.81
N ASN A 206 -17.14 -1.13 -16.72
CA ASN A 206 -18.54 -1.34 -16.36
C ASN A 206 -18.82 -2.74 -15.80
N ASN A 207 -18.25 -3.80 -16.39
CA ASN A 207 -18.41 -5.16 -15.88
C ASN A 207 -17.85 -5.32 -14.45
N GLU A 208 -16.70 -4.71 -14.17
CA GLU A 208 -16.12 -4.69 -12.82
C GLU A 208 -17.06 -3.91 -11.87
N ARG A 209 -17.63 -2.79 -12.33
CA ARG A 209 -18.57 -1.96 -11.55
C ARG A 209 -19.79 -2.78 -11.15
N ASP A 210 -20.37 -3.47 -12.11
CA ASP A 210 -21.59 -4.26 -11.92
C ASP A 210 -21.36 -5.38 -10.92
N PHE A 211 -20.18 -6.02 -10.94
CA PHE A 211 -19.81 -7.00 -9.92
C PHE A 211 -19.82 -6.41 -8.50
N TYR A 212 -19.15 -5.27 -8.30
CA TYR A 212 -19.06 -4.61 -6.99
C TYR A 212 -20.38 -3.99 -6.52
N GLU A 213 -21.28 -3.68 -7.45
CA GLU A 213 -22.60 -3.12 -7.15
C GLU A 213 -23.66 -4.20 -6.82
N ARG A 214 -23.35 -5.49 -6.95
CA ARG A 214 -24.25 -6.59 -6.53
C ARG A 214 -24.55 -6.56 -5.02
N ASP A 215 -25.79 -6.85 -4.64
CA ASP A 215 -26.27 -6.76 -3.25
C ASP A 215 -25.61 -7.76 -2.28
N ASP A 216 -25.25 -8.95 -2.74
CA ASP A 216 -24.48 -9.91 -1.95
C ASP A 216 -23.07 -9.40 -1.66
N ILE A 217 -22.39 -8.84 -2.66
CA ILE A 217 -21.06 -8.22 -2.51
C ILE A 217 -21.13 -7.00 -1.58
N LYS A 218 -22.09 -6.08 -1.78
CA LYS A 218 -22.32 -4.93 -0.88
C LYS A 218 -22.53 -5.36 0.57
N ARG A 219 -23.32 -6.42 0.81
CA ARG A 219 -23.55 -6.94 2.17
C ARG A 219 -22.27 -7.48 2.78
N VAL A 220 -21.44 -8.17 2.01
CA VAL A 220 -20.12 -8.61 2.46
C VAL A 220 -19.25 -7.40 2.79
N ILE A 221 -19.08 -6.43 1.90
CA ILE A 221 -18.31 -5.21 2.14
C ILE A 221 -18.80 -4.49 3.41
N LYS A 222 -20.11 -4.38 3.64
CA LYS A 222 -20.65 -3.77 4.88
C LYS A 222 -20.29 -4.58 6.13
N LYS A 223 -20.43 -5.90 6.10
CA LYS A 223 -20.04 -6.80 7.22
C LYS A 223 -18.54 -6.68 7.50
N CYS A 224 -17.76 -6.60 6.44
CA CYS A 224 -16.32 -6.42 6.45
C CYS A 224 -15.92 -5.11 7.11
N MET A 225 -16.43 -3.98 6.61
CA MET A 225 -16.14 -2.66 7.15
C MET A 225 -16.54 -2.56 8.63
N ASN A 226 -17.64 -3.18 9.04
CA ASN A 226 -18.00 -3.26 10.46
C ASN A 226 -17.01 -4.12 11.27
N THR A 227 -16.52 -5.21 10.70
CA THR A 227 -15.57 -6.12 11.35
C THR A 227 -14.18 -5.49 11.44
N LEU A 228 -13.66 -4.93 10.34
CA LEU A 228 -12.44 -4.13 10.27
C LEU A 228 -12.54 -2.92 11.19
N THR A 229 -13.63 -2.15 11.16
CA THR A 229 -13.82 -1.04 12.09
C THR A 229 -13.80 -1.52 13.53
N ARG A 230 -14.46 -2.64 13.87
CA ARG A 230 -14.37 -3.21 15.22
C ARG A 230 -13.00 -3.77 15.55
N LEU A 231 -12.26 -4.31 14.58
CA LEU A 231 -10.91 -4.86 14.75
C LEU A 231 -9.88 -3.75 14.89
N VAL A 232 -9.86 -2.78 13.97
CA VAL A 232 -9.09 -1.55 14.05
C VAL A 232 -9.45 -0.86 15.36
N ILE A 233 -10.72 -0.58 15.65
CA ILE A 233 -11.11 0.02 16.93
C ILE A 233 -10.70 -0.84 18.13
N ARG A 234 -10.72 -2.18 18.11
CA ARG A 234 -10.31 -3.00 19.28
C ARG A 234 -8.80 -3.16 19.39
N THR A 235 -8.10 -3.32 18.29
CA THR A 235 -6.64 -3.32 18.23
C THR A 235 -6.17 -1.94 18.69
N TYR A 236 -6.68 -0.85 18.12
CA TYR A 236 -6.34 0.53 18.46
C TYR A 236 -6.90 1.02 19.81
N LYS A 237 -8.07 0.57 20.29
CA LYS A 237 -8.56 0.86 21.66
C LYS A 237 -7.89 0.00 22.73
N ASN A 238 -7.24 -1.11 22.38
CA ASN A 238 -6.29 -1.81 23.26
C ASN A 238 -4.83 -1.38 23.01
N PHE A 239 -4.60 -0.44 22.08
CA PHE A 239 -3.47 0.50 22.05
C PHE A 239 -3.83 1.79 22.83
N ARG A 240 -4.70 1.71 23.84
CA ARG A 240 -4.93 2.80 24.82
C ARG A 240 -3.86 2.91 25.92
N PHE A 241 -2.74 2.21 25.80
CA PHE A 241 -1.58 2.40 26.66
C PHE A 241 -0.30 2.21 25.84
N LEU A 242 0.47 3.30 25.68
CA LEU A 242 1.93 3.38 25.53
C LEU A 242 2.31 4.80 25.03
N PHE A 243 2.75 5.82 25.77
CA PHE A 243 3.20 6.05 27.17
C PHE A 243 3.59 4.82 28.00
N TYR A 244 4.90 4.65 28.18
CA TYR A 244 5.62 3.81 29.16
C TYR A 244 6.07 2.37 28.78
N ILE A 245 7.34 2.30 28.34
CA ILE A 245 8.48 1.42 28.73
C ILE A 245 8.37 -0.14 28.70
N HIS A 246 9.33 -0.74 27.94
CA HIS A 246 10.04 -2.05 28.00
C HIS A 246 9.22 -3.36 28.12
N ARG A 247 9.62 -4.52 27.54
CA ARG A 247 10.94 -5.16 27.38
C ARG A 247 10.88 -6.25 26.29
N CYS A 248 12.04 -6.63 25.75
CA CYS A 248 12.28 -7.61 24.67
C CYS A 248 11.74 -9.04 24.91
N THR A 249 11.43 -9.74 23.81
CA THR A 249 11.78 -11.16 23.60
C THR A 249 11.96 -11.47 22.11
N TYR A 250 12.93 -12.34 21.81
CA TYR A 250 13.28 -12.83 20.47
C TYR A 250 12.07 -13.47 19.77
N GLY A 251 11.80 -13.05 18.54
CA GLY A 251 10.75 -13.62 17.68
C GLY A 251 11.35 -14.18 16.38
N LYS A 252 10.71 -15.21 15.82
CA LYS A 252 11.01 -15.67 14.46
C LYS A 252 10.58 -14.59 13.47
N ILE A 253 11.44 -14.33 12.49
CA ILE A 253 11.16 -13.43 11.37
C ILE A 253 10.26 -14.17 10.39
N GLN A 254 9.09 -13.62 10.10
CA GLN A 254 8.21 -14.15 9.08
C GLN A 254 7.42 -12.99 8.45
N GLU A 255 7.22 -13.05 7.14
CA GLU A 255 6.19 -12.22 6.52
C GLU A 255 4.86 -12.56 7.21
N VAL A 256 4.11 -11.53 7.61
CA VAL A 256 2.85 -11.73 8.35
C VAL A 256 1.85 -12.54 7.52
N PHE A 257 2.05 -12.62 6.20
CA PHE A 257 1.24 -13.43 5.29
C PHE A 257 2.10 -14.10 4.21
N PRO A 258 2.41 -15.40 4.34
CA PRO A 258 3.02 -16.18 3.27
C PRO A 258 1.96 -16.74 2.29
N SER A 259 0.89 -16.00 1.99
CA SER A 259 -0.21 -16.53 1.17
C SER A 259 0.07 -16.41 -0.33
N PRO A 260 -0.16 -17.47 -1.13
CA PRO A 260 0.00 -17.47 -2.58
C PRO A 260 -1.02 -16.59 -3.34
N PHE A 261 -1.97 -15.94 -2.66
CA PHE A 261 -3.06 -15.16 -3.27
C PHE A 261 -2.81 -13.64 -3.36
N PHE A 262 -1.69 -13.14 -2.84
CA PHE A 262 -1.39 -11.71 -2.92
C PHE A 262 -0.89 -11.29 -4.31
N CYS A 263 -1.22 -10.06 -4.71
CA CYS A 263 -0.70 -9.37 -5.90
C CYS A 263 -1.15 -9.88 -7.29
N LYS A 264 -2.47 -9.91 -7.52
CA LYS A 264 -3.02 -9.19 -8.69
C LYS A 264 -3.52 -7.77 -8.34
N THR A 265 -3.39 -7.34 -7.09
CA THR A 265 -3.72 -5.97 -6.69
C THR A 265 -2.53 -5.07 -6.94
N PHE A 266 -2.55 -4.43 -8.09
CA PHE A 266 -1.67 -3.30 -8.36
C PHE A 266 -2.12 -2.11 -7.53
N PHE A 267 -1.14 -1.47 -6.90
CA PHE A 267 -1.31 -0.19 -6.25
C PHE A 267 -1.43 0.88 -7.32
N LEU A 268 -2.58 0.97 -7.98
CA LEU A 268 -2.89 2.11 -8.82
C LEU A 268 -4.36 2.50 -8.60
N ILE A 269 -4.51 3.63 -7.92
CA ILE A 269 -5.58 4.61 -8.12
C ILE A 269 -4.92 5.80 -8.79
#